data_AF-A0A355SE02-F1
#
_entry.id   AF-A0A355SE02-F1
#
_cell.length_a   1.000
_cell.length_b   1.000
_cell.length_c   1.000
_cell.angle_alpha   90.00
_cell.angle_beta   90.00
_cell.angle_gamma   90.00
#
_symmetry.space_group_name_H-M   'P 1'
#
loop_
_entity.id
_entity.type
_entity.pdbx_description
1 polymer ?
#
loop_
_entity_poly.entity_id
_entity_poly.type
_entity_poly.pdbx_seq_one_letter_code
_entity_poly.pdbx_strand_id
1 'polypeptide(L)'
;MLKITKIKLMILILLINILFTGCPDGEKTKPDRNSDRKRENIQAREDNEDKNRESFLLDVPIIPQKPELMSGCEVTSLAMVLQYAGINVDKMTLAKKIRKDKTPVVL
;
A
#
# COMPACT_ATOMS: atom_id res chain seq x y z
N MET A 1 -40.21 14.32 -15.44
CA MET A 1 -39.43 15.24 -14.57
C MET A 1 -39.05 14.61 -13.22
N LEU A 2 -39.92 13.82 -12.58
CA LEU A 2 -39.69 13.20 -11.27
C LEU A 2 -38.52 12.19 -11.19
N LYS A 3 -38.19 11.49 -12.28
CA LYS A 3 -37.05 10.56 -12.32
C LYS A 3 -35.70 11.30 -12.33
N ILE A 4 -35.65 12.43 -13.04
CA ILE A 4 -34.43 13.23 -13.21
C ILE A 4 -34.11 13.99 -11.92
N THR A 5 -35.11 14.50 -11.21
CA THR A 5 -34.93 15.14 -9.90
C THR A 5 -34.46 14.16 -8.84
N LYS A 6 -34.94 12.91 -8.86
CA LYS A 6 -34.45 11.83 -7.97
C LYS A 6 -33.00 11.42 -8.26
N ILE A 7 -32.62 11.32 -9.54
CA ILE A 7 -31.23 11.03 -9.95
C ILE A 7 -30.30 12.18 -9.52
N LYS A 8 -30.69 13.44 -9.75
CA LYS A 8 -29.93 14.60 -9.29
C LYS A 8 -29.81 14.66 -7.76
N LEU A 9 -30.86 14.30 -7.02
CA LEU A 9 -30.84 14.22 -5.56
C LEU A 9 -29.90 13.12 -5.06
N MET A 10 -29.87 11.96 -5.72
CA MET A 10 -28.98 10.86 -5.34
C MET A 10 -27.50 11.19 -5.63
N ILE A 11 -27.21 11.86 -6.74
CA ILE A 11 -25.86 12.34 -7.07
C ILE A 11 -25.42 13.41 -6.06
N LEU A 12 -26.31 14.31 -5.67
CA LEU A 12 -26.01 15.34 -4.66
C LEU A 12 -25.65 14.73 -3.30
N ILE A 13 -26.40 13.71 -2.85
CA ILE A 13 -26.11 12.99 -1.59
C ILE A 13 -24.78 12.23 -1.67
N LEU A 14 -24.45 11.63 -2.82
CA LEU A 14 -23.17 10.94 -3.02
C LEU A 14 -21.97 11.91 -2.96
N LEU A 15 -22.11 13.08 -3.57
CA LEU A 15 -21.06 14.12 -3.56
C LEU A 15 -20.83 14.68 -2.15
N ILE A 16 -21.90 14.86 -1.36
CA ILE A 16 -21.79 15.32 0.02
C ILE A 16 -20.94 14.37 0.87
N ASN A 17 -21.13 13.05 0.76
CA ASN A 17 -20.36 12.08 1.55
C ASN A 17 -18.85 12.08 1.23
N ILE A 18 -18.47 12.41 -0.02
CA ILE A 18 -17.05 12.52 -0.44
C ILE A 18 -16.37 13.74 0.19
N LEU A 19 -17.12 14.80 0.53
CA LEU A 19 -16.58 16.02 1.16
C LEU A 19 -16.44 15.92 2.69
N PHE A 20 -17.12 14.98 3.36
CA PHE A 20 -17.12 14.89 4.83
C PHE A 20 -16.19 13.83 5.42
N THR A 21 -15.54 12.98 4.62
CA THR A 21 -14.44 12.13 5.12
C THR A 21 -13.12 12.89 5.01
N GLY A 22 -12.97 13.90 5.88
CA GLY A 22 -11.68 14.54 6.13
C GLY A 22 -10.76 13.59 6.89
N CYS A 23 -9.56 13.38 6.37
CA CYS A 23 -8.50 12.66 7.06
C CYS A 23 -7.94 13.57 8.17
N PRO A 24 -7.82 13.12 9.43
CA PRO A 24 -7.10 13.88 10.44
C PRO A 24 -5.61 13.83 10.11
N ASP A 25 -5.05 14.98 9.72
CA ASP A 25 -3.60 15.18 9.56
C ASP A 25 -2.94 15.14 10.94
N GLY A 26 -2.33 13.99 11.25
CA GLY A 26 -1.41 13.79 12.37
C GLY A 26 0.01 14.21 12.02
N GLU A 27 0.61 14.93 12.95
CA GLU A 27 1.82 15.73 12.89
C GLU A 27 3.12 15.03 12.41
N LYS A 28 3.98 15.83 11.78
CA LYS A 28 5.26 15.45 11.19
C LYS A 28 6.31 15.21 12.27
N THR A 29 6.96 14.05 12.27
CA THR A 29 8.30 13.91 12.88
C THR A 29 9.29 13.43 11.83
N LYS A 30 10.32 14.26 11.59
CA LYS A 30 11.45 14.00 10.69
C LYS A 30 12.19 12.71 11.09
N PRO A 31 12.65 11.88 10.13
CA PRO A 31 13.58 10.81 10.46
C PRO A 31 14.95 11.41 10.80
N ASP A 32 15.33 11.29 12.06
CA ASP A 32 16.68 11.53 12.58
C ASP A 32 17.67 10.53 11.96
N ARG A 33 18.83 11.06 11.59
CA ARG A 33 19.90 10.47 10.82
C ARG A 33 20.90 9.88 11.83
N ASN A 34 20.63 8.67 12.32
CA ASN A 34 21.64 7.91 13.09
C ASN A 34 21.36 6.40 13.01
N SER A 35 21.64 5.85 11.82
CA SER A 35 21.86 4.42 11.65
C SER A 35 23.07 4.00 12.50
N ASP A 36 23.05 2.79 13.03
CA ASP A 36 24.20 2.03 13.54
C ASP A 36 24.31 1.80 15.06
N ARG A 37 23.33 2.20 15.90
CA ARG A 37 23.35 1.76 17.32
C ARG A 37 21.99 1.53 17.99
N LYS A 38 21.01 0.96 17.29
CA LYS A 38 19.68 0.65 17.86
C LYS A 38 19.17 -0.75 17.50
N ARG A 39 19.91 -1.80 17.88
CA ARG A 39 19.40 -3.18 17.84
C ARG A 39 19.15 -3.81 19.21
N GLU A 40 19.57 -3.18 20.31
CA GLU A 40 19.48 -3.79 21.64
C GLU A 40 18.42 -3.15 22.56
N ASN A 41 17.73 -2.08 22.14
CA ASN A 41 16.76 -1.35 22.97
C ASN A 41 15.42 -1.07 22.24
N ILE A 42 14.93 -2.04 21.47
CA ILE A 42 13.55 -2.02 20.93
C ILE A 42 12.65 -3.00 21.69
N GLN A 43 13.21 -4.00 22.36
CA GLN A 43 12.47 -5.08 23.03
C GLN A 43 11.80 -4.70 24.37
N ALA A 44 11.83 -3.45 24.81
CA ALA A 44 11.35 -3.06 26.16
C ALA A 44 10.21 -2.01 26.16
N ARG A 45 9.56 -1.77 25.01
CA ARG A 45 8.45 -0.79 24.90
C ARG A 45 7.19 -1.30 24.19
N GLU A 46 7.11 -2.57 23.80
CA GLU A 46 5.94 -3.15 23.11
C GLU A 46 5.04 -4.00 24.02
N ASP A 47 5.22 -3.96 25.34
CA ASP A 47 4.64 -4.99 26.22
C ASP A 47 3.33 -4.57 26.92
N ASN A 48 2.77 -3.37 26.64
CA ASN A 48 1.60 -2.88 27.39
C ASN A 48 0.54 -2.12 26.59
N GLU A 49 0.33 -2.41 25.30
CA GLU A 49 -0.92 -1.94 24.64
C GLU A 49 -1.31 -2.68 23.35
N ASP A 50 -1.53 -4.02 23.39
CA ASP A 50 -2.45 -4.64 22.42
C ASP A 50 -2.94 -6.05 22.82
N LYS A 51 -3.94 -6.12 23.71
CA LYS A 51 -4.51 -7.41 24.16
C LYS A 51 -5.67 -7.93 23.30
N ASN A 52 -5.93 -7.38 22.10
CA ASN A 52 -7.04 -7.87 21.26
C ASN A 52 -6.94 -7.55 19.75
N ARG A 53 -5.75 -7.57 19.14
CA ARG A 53 -5.66 -7.62 17.68
C ARG A 53 -5.47 -9.06 17.24
N GLU A 54 -6.56 -9.68 16.81
CA GLU A 54 -6.47 -10.92 16.05
C GLU A 54 -5.73 -10.63 14.74
N SER A 55 -4.53 -11.21 14.61
CA SER A 55 -3.80 -11.23 13.35
C SER A 55 -4.13 -12.55 12.65
N PHE A 56 -4.41 -12.48 11.35
CA PHE A 56 -4.65 -13.65 10.51
C PHE A 56 -3.65 -13.66 9.36
N LEU A 57 -3.21 -14.86 9.00
CA LEU A 57 -2.29 -15.07 7.89
C LEU A 57 -3.10 -15.06 6.58
N LEU A 58 -2.70 -14.21 5.64
CA LEU A 58 -3.33 -14.17 4.33
C LEU A 58 -2.78 -15.30 3.45
N ASP A 59 -3.68 -16.03 2.78
CA ASP A 59 -3.32 -17.03 1.77
C ASP A 59 -3.01 -16.34 0.43
N VAL A 60 -1.82 -15.73 0.35
CA VAL A 60 -1.34 -15.00 -0.83
C VAL A 60 -0.53 -15.92 -1.76
N PRO A 61 -0.64 -15.75 -3.09
CA PRO A 61 0.17 -16.52 -4.02
C PRO A 61 1.64 -16.17 -3.88
N ILE A 62 2.49 -17.19 -3.82
CA ILE A 62 3.95 -17.01 -3.74
C ILE A 62 4.53 -16.88 -5.14
N ILE A 63 5.05 -15.70 -5.46
CA ILE A 63 5.65 -15.41 -6.76
C ILE A 63 7.16 -15.20 -6.57
N PRO A 64 8.02 -16.06 -7.12
CA PRO A 64 9.47 -15.85 -7.03
C PRO A 64 9.85 -14.60 -7.84
N GLN A 65 10.75 -13.77 -7.31
CA GLN A 65 11.24 -12.58 -8.00
C GLN A 65 12.26 -12.93 -9.11
N LYS A 66 13.24 -13.76 -8.74
CA LYS A 66 14.36 -14.20 -9.58
C LYS A 66 13.98 -15.39 -10.46
N PRO A 67 14.68 -15.61 -11.60
CA PRO A 67 15.84 -14.86 -12.11
C PRO A 67 15.51 -13.57 -12.90
N GLU A 68 14.24 -13.30 -13.17
CA GLU A 68 13.83 -12.31 -14.18
C GLU A 68 14.01 -10.86 -13.73
N LEU A 69 13.87 -10.59 -12.43
CA LEU A 69 13.94 -9.24 -11.86
C LEU A 69 14.95 -9.17 -10.72
N MET A 70 16.21 -8.84 -11.02
CA MET A 70 17.24 -8.68 -9.98
C MET A 70 16.91 -7.58 -8.96
N SER A 71 16.18 -6.53 -9.40
CA SER A 71 15.73 -5.41 -8.58
C SER A 71 14.22 -5.18 -8.76
N GLY A 72 13.39 -6.20 -8.49
CA GLY A 72 11.92 -6.09 -8.63
C GLY A 72 11.11 -6.60 -7.44
N CYS A 73 11.56 -6.39 -6.20
CA CYS A 73 10.88 -6.94 -5.04
C CYS A 73 9.53 -6.22 -4.85
N GLU A 74 9.48 -4.92 -5.13
CA GLU A 74 8.28 -4.10 -5.06
C GLU A 74 7.22 -4.57 -6.04
N VAL A 75 7.58 -4.75 -7.32
CA VAL A 75 6.64 -5.18 -8.37
C VAL A 75 6.21 -6.64 -8.19
N THR A 76 7.07 -7.50 -7.61
CA THR A 76 6.72 -8.88 -7.30
C THR A 76 5.74 -8.94 -6.12
N SER A 77 6.02 -8.20 -5.04
CA SER A 77 5.11 -8.08 -3.89
C SER A 77 3.77 -7.48 -4.29
N LEU A 78 3.78 -6.46 -5.17
CA LEU A 78 2.56 -5.89 -5.72
C LEU A 78 1.75 -6.92 -6.53
N ALA A 79 2.41 -7.76 -7.33
CA ALA A 79 1.73 -8.83 -8.06
C ALA A 79 1.04 -9.83 -7.11
N MET A 80 1.70 -10.21 -6.01
CA MET A 80 1.12 -11.13 -5.02
C MET A 80 -0.15 -10.55 -4.40
N VAL A 81 -0.12 -9.27 -3.98
CA VAL A 81 -1.27 -8.58 -3.39
C VAL A 81 -2.42 -8.41 -4.40
N LEU A 82 -2.10 -8.04 -5.64
CA LEU A 82 -3.12 -7.86 -6.67
C LEU A 82 -3.81 -9.19 -7.02
N GLN A 83 -3.04 -10.28 -7.14
CA GLN A 83 -3.63 -11.60 -7.39
C GLN A 83 -4.47 -12.09 -6.21
N TYR A 84 -4.04 -11.85 -4.98
CA TYR A 84 -4.87 -12.11 -3.78
C TYR A 84 -6.19 -11.33 -3.82
N ALA A 85 -6.18 -10.08 -4.31
CA ALA A 85 -7.37 -9.26 -4.51
C ALA A 85 -8.23 -9.66 -5.73
N GLY A 86 -7.92 -10.77 -6.41
CA GLY A 86 -8.65 -11.25 -7.59
C GLY A 86 -8.26 -10.60 -8.91
N ILE A 87 -7.21 -9.76 -8.93
CA ILE A 87 -6.69 -9.13 -10.14
C ILE A 87 -5.56 -9.99 -10.70
N ASN A 88 -5.86 -10.71 -11.78
CA ASN A 88 -4.89 -11.58 -12.44
C ASN A 88 -3.85 -10.76 -13.24
N VAL A 89 -2.71 -10.45 -12.62
CA VAL A 89 -1.57 -9.75 -13.26
C VAL A 89 -0.24 -10.30 -12.75
N ASP A 90 0.72 -10.46 -13.67
CA ASP A 90 2.05 -10.98 -13.36
C ASP A 90 3.10 -9.86 -13.14
N LYS A 91 4.20 -10.22 -12.45
CA LYS A 91 5.31 -9.32 -12.12
C LYS A 91 5.96 -8.67 -13.35
N MET A 92 6.01 -9.37 -14.49
CA MET A 92 6.66 -8.85 -15.71
C MET A 92 5.78 -7.82 -16.41
N THR A 93 4.47 -8.03 -16.39
CA THR A 93 3.51 -7.02 -16.83
C THR A 93 3.62 -5.74 -16.00
N LEU A 94 3.72 -5.87 -14.67
CA LEU A 94 3.91 -4.70 -13.79
C LEU A 94 5.27 -4.02 -14.00
N ALA A 95 6.35 -4.79 -14.13
CA ALA A 95 7.70 -4.27 -14.39
C ALA A 95 7.81 -3.51 -15.73
N LYS A 96 6.99 -3.87 -16.72
CA LYS A 96 6.89 -3.14 -17.99
C LYS A 96 6.11 -1.82 -17.83
N LYS A 97 5.02 -1.83 -17.07
CA LYS A 97 4.11 -0.69 -16.89
C LYS A 97 4.64 0.37 -15.92
N ILE A 98 5.42 -0.02 -14.92
CA ILE A 98 5.92 0.93 -13.92
C ILE A 98 6.84 1.96 -14.58
N ARG A 99 6.69 3.23 -14.16
CA ARG A 99 7.55 4.31 -14.60
C ARG A 99 8.97 4.02 -14.12
N LYS A 100 9.94 4.12 -15.04
CA LYS A 100 11.36 3.96 -14.75
C LYS A 100 12.01 5.31 -14.57
N ASP A 101 12.96 5.39 -13.65
CA ASP A 101 13.88 6.52 -13.59
C ASP A 101 14.70 6.56 -14.89
N LYS A 102 14.97 7.78 -15.37
CA LYS A 102 15.74 8.03 -16.60
C LYS A 102 17.23 8.28 -16.30
N THR A 103 17.61 8.35 -15.03
CA THR A 103 18.99 8.52 -14.60
C THR A 103 19.85 7.41 -15.22
N PRO A 104 20.93 7.76 -15.94
CA PRO A 104 21.81 6.77 -16.53
C PRO A 104 22.35 5.82 -15.47
N VAL A 105 22.33 4.51 -15.77
CA VAL A 105 22.97 3.52 -14.91
C VAL A 105 24.47 3.62 -15.15
N VAL A 106 25.21 4.06 -14.13
CA VAL A 106 26.67 3.93 -14.11
C VAL A 106 26.96 2.53 -13.58
N LEU A 107 27.48 1.68 -14.45
CA LEU A 107 27.90 0.32 -14.13
C LEU A 107 29.37 0.30 -13.69
#